data_AF-A0A2G9UQE4-F1
#
_entry.id   AF-A0A2G9UQE4-F1
#
_cell.length_a   1.000
_cell.length_b   1.000
_cell.length_c   1.000
_cell.angle_alpha   90.00
_cell.angle_beta   90.00
_cell.angle_gamma   90.00
#
_symmetry.space_group_name_H-M   'P 1'
#
loop_
_entity.id
_entity.type
_entity.pdbx_description
1 polymer ?
#
loop_
_entity_poly.entity_id
_entity_poly.type
_entity_poly.pdbx_seq_one_letter_code
_entity_poly.pdbx_strand_id
1 'polypeptide(L)'
;MALTKSEWYPPGHGNIFQSLEMTGFLDELLKQGRDIMLVSNIDNTGATLDLKIAQFACDEDVEYIMECTEKTENDIKDLNGRSVIQLETSIGGCIKNFPRAYCVHVNRRRFLPVKKVDDLLAISSNLYTLNDAFTLQFTRNRPAPIVELGSSFQRVDDFHARFDDYPDMQDLDSLKVEGDVRFERDVVLKGDVTIVNKTTKQQVISAGSVLDNEQVVYE
;
A
#
# COMPACT_ATOMS: atom_id res chain seq x y z
N MET A 1 16.05 -1.30 -36.17
CA MET A 1 16.60 -1.43 -34.82
C MET A 1 15.42 -1.69 -33.90
N ALA A 2 15.35 -2.85 -33.25
CA ALA A 2 14.23 -3.16 -32.36
C ALA A 2 14.46 -2.47 -31.01
N LEU A 3 13.44 -1.77 -30.51
CA LEU A 3 13.50 -1.13 -29.21
C LEU A 3 13.64 -2.19 -28.09
N THR A 4 14.50 -1.90 -27.13
CA THR A 4 14.75 -2.66 -25.91
C THR A 4 13.70 -2.35 -24.84
N LYS A 5 13.54 -3.24 -23.85
CA LYS A 5 12.53 -3.09 -22.79
C LYS A 5 12.67 -1.79 -21.99
N SER A 6 13.87 -1.23 -21.88
CA SER A 6 14.16 0.04 -21.21
C SER A 6 13.74 1.29 -22.01
N GLU A 7 13.41 1.14 -23.28
CA GLU A 7 12.98 2.25 -24.16
C GLU A 7 11.45 2.40 -24.22
N TRP A 8 10.72 1.54 -23.50
CA TRP A 8 9.26 1.57 -23.40
C TRP A 8 8.81 1.87 -21.97
N TYR A 9 7.69 2.58 -21.83
CA TYR A 9 7.00 2.80 -20.57
C TYR A 9 5.49 2.63 -20.78
N PRO A 10 4.74 2.12 -19.78
CA PRO A 10 3.29 2.18 -19.82
C PRO A 10 2.83 3.65 -19.65
N PRO A 11 1.85 4.13 -20.43
CA PRO A 11 1.42 5.55 -20.46
C PRO A 11 0.62 6.03 -19.22
N GLY A 12 0.80 5.36 -18.09
CA GLY A 12 -0.01 5.55 -16.89
C GLY A 12 -1.37 4.84 -16.93
N HIS A 13 -2.06 4.87 -15.80
CA HIS A 13 -3.30 4.11 -15.59
C HIS A 13 -4.54 4.72 -16.29
N GLY A 14 -4.47 5.97 -16.77
CA GLY A 14 -5.53 6.57 -17.60
C GLY A 14 -5.73 5.91 -18.96
N ASN A 15 -4.75 5.12 -19.43
CA ASN A 15 -4.83 4.36 -20.68
C ASN A 15 -5.84 3.19 -20.66
N ILE A 16 -6.46 2.93 -19.50
CA ILE A 16 -7.49 1.89 -19.35
C ILE A 16 -8.65 2.07 -20.34
N PHE A 17 -9.15 3.30 -20.54
CA PHE A 17 -10.30 3.57 -21.42
C PHE A 17 -10.00 3.19 -22.88
N GLN A 18 -8.88 3.70 -23.41
CA GLN A 18 -8.44 3.39 -24.77
C GLN A 18 -8.12 1.90 -24.93
N SER A 19 -7.52 1.27 -23.92
CA SER A 19 -7.21 -0.17 -23.95
C SER A 19 -8.49 -1.01 -24.00
N LEU A 20 -9.50 -0.68 -23.19
CA LEU A 20 -10.78 -1.38 -23.16
C LEU A 20 -11.55 -1.26 -24.48
N GLU A 21 -11.53 -0.07 -25.10
CA GLU A 21 -12.12 0.18 -26.41
C GLU A 21 -11.39 -0.59 -27.51
N MET A 22 -10.06 -0.42 -27.62
CA MET A 22 -9.27 -1.04 -28.70
C MET A 22 -9.26 -2.57 -28.67
N THR A 23 -9.39 -3.17 -27.48
CA THR A 23 -9.44 -4.63 -27.33
C THR A 23 -10.82 -5.22 -27.60
N GLY A 24 -11.87 -4.39 -27.65
CA GLY A 24 -13.27 -4.84 -27.72
C GLY A 24 -13.76 -5.49 -26.41
N PHE A 25 -12.97 -5.45 -25.34
CA PHE A 25 -13.32 -6.08 -24.07
C PHE A 25 -14.47 -5.34 -23.37
N LEU A 26 -14.57 -4.01 -23.54
CA LEU A 26 -15.72 -3.24 -23.06
C LEU A 26 -17.04 -3.75 -23.66
N ASP A 27 -17.07 -3.95 -24.98
CA ASP A 27 -18.27 -4.46 -25.68
C ASP A 27 -18.66 -5.86 -25.20
N GLU A 28 -17.67 -6.70 -24.90
CA GLU A 28 -17.90 -8.04 -24.35
C GLU A 28 -18.57 -7.97 -22.97
N LEU A 29 -18.06 -7.14 -22.07
CA LEU A 29 -18.62 -6.95 -20.73
C LEU A 29 -20.05 -6.39 -20.80
N LEU A 30 -20.29 -5.41 -21.67
CA LEU A 30 -21.62 -4.84 -21.90
C LEU A 30 -22.60 -5.88 -22.45
N LYS A 31 -22.18 -6.74 -23.39
CA LYS A 31 -23.00 -7.87 -23.89
C LYS A 31 -23.36 -8.88 -22.80
N GLN A 32 -22.53 -9.02 -21.77
CA GLN A 32 -22.82 -9.84 -20.59
C GLN A 32 -23.75 -9.13 -19.59
N GLY A 33 -24.19 -7.89 -19.86
CA GLY A 33 -25.05 -7.10 -18.97
C GLY A 33 -24.29 -6.47 -17.80
N ARG A 34 -22.98 -6.27 -17.92
CA ARG A 34 -22.17 -5.57 -16.90
C ARG A 34 -22.09 -4.09 -17.25
N ASP A 35 -22.56 -3.24 -16.35
CA ASP A 35 -22.68 -1.78 -16.52
C ASP A 35 -21.81 -0.99 -15.53
N ILE A 36 -21.43 -1.58 -14.40
CA ILE A 36 -20.55 -0.98 -13.39
C ILE A 36 -19.21 -1.71 -13.32
N MET A 37 -18.11 -0.93 -13.36
CA MET A 37 -16.74 -1.42 -13.17
C MET A 37 -16.09 -0.76 -11.97
N LEU A 38 -15.69 -1.56 -10.98
CA LEU A 38 -14.81 -1.10 -9.91
C LEU A 38 -13.35 -1.19 -10.39
N VAL A 39 -12.64 -0.06 -10.35
CA VAL A 39 -11.20 0.00 -10.67
C VAL A 39 -10.42 0.39 -9.42
N SER A 40 -9.46 -0.44 -9.04
CA SER A 40 -8.55 -0.19 -7.91
C SER A 40 -7.12 -0.60 -8.26
N ASN A 41 -6.15 -0.02 -7.56
CA ASN A 41 -4.78 -0.50 -7.64
C ASN A 41 -4.66 -1.83 -6.89
N ILE A 42 -3.87 -2.75 -7.45
CA ILE A 42 -3.54 -4.02 -6.78
C ILE A 42 -2.75 -3.82 -5.48
N ASP A 43 -1.99 -2.72 -5.39
CA ASP A 43 -1.28 -2.35 -4.17
C ASP A 43 -2.20 -1.81 -3.05
N ASN A 44 -3.46 -1.48 -3.37
CA ASN A 44 -4.46 -1.07 -2.38
C ASN A 44 -5.25 -2.28 -1.91
N THR A 45 -4.75 -2.92 -0.86
CA THR A 45 -5.34 -4.12 -0.25
C THR A 45 -6.67 -3.88 0.48
N GLY A 46 -7.08 -2.61 0.65
CA GLY A 46 -8.34 -2.22 1.27
C GLY A 46 -9.51 -2.07 0.28
N ALA A 47 -9.23 -2.01 -1.03
CA ALA A 47 -10.26 -1.76 -2.03
C ALA A 47 -11.08 -3.02 -2.34
N THR A 48 -12.38 -2.97 -2.03
CA THR A 48 -13.34 -4.07 -2.23
C THR A 48 -14.66 -3.52 -2.77
N LEU A 49 -15.51 -4.35 -3.38
CA LEU A 49 -16.82 -3.89 -3.85
C LEU A 49 -17.72 -3.54 -2.66
N ASP A 50 -18.06 -2.25 -2.52
CA ASP A 50 -19.06 -1.78 -1.55
C ASP A 50 -20.43 -1.70 -2.23
N LEU A 51 -21.34 -2.58 -1.83
CA LEU A 51 -22.68 -2.64 -2.41
C LEU A 51 -23.50 -1.37 -2.16
N LYS A 52 -23.21 -0.59 -1.12
CA LYS A 52 -23.92 0.68 -0.88
C LYS A 52 -23.48 1.75 -1.86
N ILE A 53 -22.18 1.80 -2.18
CA ILE A 53 -21.65 2.70 -3.20
C ILE A 53 -22.16 2.29 -4.58
N ALA A 54 -22.17 0.98 -4.88
CA ALA A 54 -22.72 0.46 -6.12
C ALA A 54 -24.23 0.74 -6.24
N GLN A 55 -25.01 0.53 -5.18
CA GLN A 55 -26.44 0.84 -5.17
C GLN A 55 -26.70 2.34 -5.37
N PHE A 56 -25.94 3.21 -4.70
CA PHE A 56 -26.00 4.65 -4.94
C PHE A 56 -25.71 5.02 -6.39
N ALA A 57 -24.73 4.36 -7.02
CA ALA A 57 -24.42 4.56 -8.43
C ALA A 57 -25.61 4.20 -9.34
N CYS A 58 -26.30 3.09 -9.04
CA CYS A 58 -27.50 2.69 -9.77
C CYS A 58 -28.67 3.66 -9.55
N ASP A 59 -28.94 4.03 -8.30
CA ASP A 59 -30.13 4.82 -7.92
C ASP A 59 -30.08 6.24 -8.51
N GLU A 60 -28.89 6.84 -8.56
CA GLU A 60 -28.67 8.21 -9.03
C GLU A 60 -28.16 8.26 -10.49
N ASP A 61 -28.10 7.11 -11.18
CA ASP A 61 -27.60 6.96 -12.55
C ASP A 61 -26.22 7.62 -12.73
N VAL A 62 -25.30 7.28 -11.82
CA VAL A 62 -23.96 7.85 -11.74
C VAL A 62 -23.04 7.22 -12.76
N GLU A 63 -22.28 8.04 -13.48
CA GLU A 63 -21.37 7.59 -14.53
C GLU A 63 -19.92 7.46 -14.04
N TYR A 64 -19.55 8.16 -12.96
CA TYR A 64 -18.23 8.05 -12.36
C TYR A 64 -18.24 8.35 -10.85
N ILE A 65 -17.70 7.44 -10.04
CA ILE A 65 -17.46 7.67 -8.61
C ILE A 65 -15.97 7.61 -8.31
N MET A 66 -15.47 8.61 -7.58
CA MET A 66 -14.14 8.58 -6.98
C MET A 66 -14.27 8.41 -5.47
N GLU A 67 -13.72 7.33 -4.92
CA GLU A 67 -13.59 7.16 -3.48
C GLU A 67 -12.44 8.03 -2.95
N CYS A 68 -12.73 8.85 -1.94
CA CYS A 68 -11.82 9.82 -1.37
C CYS A 68 -11.73 9.60 0.15
N THR A 69 -10.54 9.68 0.75
CA THR A 69 -10.33 9.64 2.22
C THR A 69 -9.45 10.80 2.66
N GLU A 70 -9.49 11.15 3.94
CA GLU A 70 -8.59 12.14 4.53
C GLU A 70 -7.11 11.76 4.32
N LYS A 71 -6.29 12.78 3.99
CA LYS A 71 -4.85 12.64 3.82
C LYS A 71 -4.16 12.55 5.18
N THR A 72 -3.11 11.74 5.24
CA THR A 72 -2.19 11.59 6.36
C THR A 72 -0.77 11.93 5.92
N GLU A 73 0.17 12.01 6.87
CA GLU A 73 1.59 12.27 6.57
C GLU A 73 2.19 11.21 5.63
N ASN A 74 1.75 9.96 5.74
CA ASN A 74 2.16 8.85 4.87
C ASN A 74 1.73 9.02 3.40
N ASP A 75 0.87 9.99 3.09
CA ASP A 75 0.37 10.25 1.73
C ASP A 75 1.21 11.29 0.95
N ILE A 76 2.28 11.85 1.54
CA ILE A 76 3.17 12.86 0.94
C ILE A 76 4.37 12.21 0.23
N LYS A 77 4.78 12.68 -0.95
CA LYS A 77 5.86 12.12 -1.80
C LYS A 77 6.97 13.15 -2.08
N ASP A 78 8.24 12.71 -2.14
CA ASP A 78 9.43 13.50 -2.53
C ASP A 78 10.38 12.69 -3.45
N LEU A 79 11.20 13.32 -4.31
CA LEU A 79 12.00 12.65 -5.35
C LEU A 79 13.45 13.18 -5.52
N ASN A 80 14.40 12.24 -5.40
CA ASN A 80 15.86 12.39 -5.37
C ASN A 80 16.55 12.82 -6.69
N GLY A 81 16.49 14.11 -7.05
CA GLY A 81 17.64 14.84 -7.63
C GLY A 81 18.11 14.56 -9.08
N ARG A 82 17.41 13.76 -9.90
CA ARG A 82 17.66 13.67 -11.36
C ARG A 82 16.35 13.83 -12.14
N SER A 83 16.37 14.65 -13.21
CA SER A 83 15.18 14.95 -14.00
C SER A 83 15.08 14.08 -15.26
N VAL A 84 13.93 13.43 -15.42
CA VAL A 84 13.44 12.81 -16.66
C VAL A 84 12.01 13.29 -16.88
N ILE A 85 11.56 13.38 -18.13
CA ILE A 85 10.18 13.74 -18.45
C ILE A 85 9.41 12.46 -18.77
N GLN A 86 8.44 12.13 -17.93
CA GLN A 86 7.47 11.06 -18.13
C GLN A 86 6.08 11.71 -18.18
N LEU A 87 5.37 11.52 -19.29
CA LEU A 87 4.01 12.02 -19.46
C LEU A 87 3.05 10.86 -19.19
N GLU A 88 2.15 11.04 -18.23
CA GLU A 88 1.16 10.04 -17.86
C GLU A 88 -0.22 10.66 -17.80
N THR A 89 -1.24 9.82 -17.96
CA THR A 89 -2.62 10.18 -17.65
C THR A 89 -3.08 9.43 -16.42
N SER A 90 -3.87 10.11 -15.58
CA SER A 90 -4.50 9.52 -14.41
C SER A 90 -5.95 9.19 -14.71
N ILE A 91 -6.39 7.99 -14.35
CA ILE A 91 -7.80 7.58 -14.40
C ILE A 91 -8.69 8.57 -13.63
N GLY A 92 -8.22 9.10 -12.49
CA GLY A 92 -8.99 10.09 -11.73
C GLY A 92 -9.10 11.46 -12.41
N GLY A 93 -8.17 11.78 -13.31
CA GLY A 93 -8.15 13.07 -14.02
C GLY A 93 -9.28 13.24 -15.06
N CYS A 94 -9.93 12.15 -15.45
CA CYS A 94 -11.04 12.18 -16.40
C CYS A 94 -12.41 12.39 -15.75
N ILE A 95 -12.52 12.46 -14.40
CA ILE A 95 -13.80 12.62 -13.70
C ILE A 95 -14.65 13.78 -14.25
N LYS A 96 -14.01 14.88 -14.66
CA LYS A 96 -14.66 16.06 -15.26
C LYS A 96 -15.35 15.80 -16.61
N ASN A 97 -15.05 14.68 -17.26
CA ASN A 97 -15.59 14.30 -18.57
C ASN A 97 -16.91 13.51 -18.44
N PHE A 98 -17.31 13.15 -17.22
CA PHE A 98 -18.54 12.42 -16.93
C PHE A 98 -19.59 13.40 -16.37
N PRO A 99 -20.72 13.65 -17.08
CA PRO A 99 -21.80 14.53 -16.64
C PRO A 99 -22.31 14.30 -15.22
N ARG A 100 -22.40 13.03 -14.80
CA ARG A 100 -22.86 12.62 -13.47
C ARG A 100 -21.73 11.95 -12.72
N ALA A 101 -20.86 12.79 -12.15
CA ALA A 101 -19.70 12.33 -11.41
C ALA A 101 -19.71 12.82 -9.96
N TYR A 102 -19.32 11.95 -9.03
CA TYR A 102 -19.33 12.21 -7.59
C TYR A 102 -17.99 11.79 -6.94
N CYS A 103 -17.55 12.53 -5.93
CA CYS A 103 -16.54 12.03 -4.98
C CYS A 103 -17.26 11.60 -3.72
N VAL A 104 -17.06 10.35 -3.33
CA VAL A 104 -17.66 9.76 -2.13
C VAL A 104 -16.58 9.68 -1.06
N HIS A 105 -16.84 10.31 0.08
CA HIS A 105 -15.96 10.18 1.23
C HIS A 105 -16.12 8.79 1.85
N VAL A 106 -15.02 8.04 1.93
CA VAL A 106 -15.00 6.68 2.46
C VAL A 106 -14.12 6.57 3.70
N ASN A 107 -14.34 5.52 4.49
CA ASN A 107 -13.47 5.21 5.60
C ASN A 107 -12.08 4.79 5.10
N ARG A 108 -11.01 5.24 5.78
CA ARG A 108 -9.62 4.94 5.43
C ARG A 108 -9.29 3.44 5.33
N ARG A 109 -10.09 2.56 5.95
CA ARG A 109 -9.97 1.09 5.78
C ARG A 109 -10.08 0.63 4.31
N ARG A 110 -10.70 1.43 3.44
CA ARG A 110 -10.79 1.16 1.98
C ARG A 110 -9.56 1.64 1.19
N PHE A 111 -8.62 2.28 1.89
CA PHE A 111 -7.38 2.84 1.35
C PHE A 111 -6.19 2.37 2.18
N LEU A 112 -5.70 1.17 1.85
CA LEU A 112 -4.54 0.52 2.46
C LEU A 112 -3.47 0.23 1.38
N PRO A 113 -2.81 1.27 0.85
CA PRO A 113 -1.77 1.09 -0.16
C PRO A 113 -0.48 0.53 0.44
N VAL A 114 0.15 -0.41 -0.25
CA VAL A 114 1.45 -0.98 0.10
C VAL A 114 2.48 -0.51 -0.93
N LYS A 115 3.22 0.56 -0.61
CA LYS A 115 4.17 1.20 -1.53
C LYS A 115 5.62 1.06 -1.10
N LYS A 116 5.85 0.96 0.21
CA LYS A 116 7.16 0.80 0.82
C LYS A 116 7.22 -0.49 1.63
N VAL A 117 8.44 -0.92 1.93
CA VAL A 117 8.67 -2.07 2.81
C VAL A 117 8.20 -1.80 4.25
N ASP A 118 8.10 -0.52 4.62
CA ASP A 118 7.46 -0.04 5.85
C ASP A 118 6.00 -0.50 5.92
N ASP A 119 5.24 -0.26 4.84
CA ASP A 119 3.84 -0.70 4.72
C ASP A 119 3.74 -2.23 4.74
N LEU A 120 4.71 -2.90 4.08
CA LEU A 120 4.76 -4.36 3.99
C LEU A 120 4.94 -5.01 5.37
N LEU A 121 5.80 -4.45 6.24
CA LEU A 121 5.92 -4.94 7.62
C LEU A 121 4.60 -4.79 8.38
N ALA A 122 3.97 -3.62 8.26
CA ALA A 122 2.72 -3.36 8.94
C ALA A 122 1.64 -4.38 8.54
N ILE A 123 1.40 -4.58 7.23
CA ILE A 123 0.35 -5.50 6.76
C ILE A 123 0.68 -6.99 6.95
N SER A 124 1.96 -7.34 7.07
CA SER A 124 2.37 -8.75 7.26
C SER A 124 2.40 -9.17 8.73
N SER A 125 2.46 -8.21 9.64
CA SER A 125 2.45 -8.45 11.09
C SER A 125 1.06 -8.71 11.66
N ASN A 126 0.99 -8.97 12.97
CA ASN A 126 -0.25 -9.16 13.69
C ASN A 126 -1.15 -7.90 13.79
N LEU A 127 -0.71 -6.74 13.29
CA LEU A 127 -1.52 -5.52 13.17
C LEU A 127 -2.76 -5.71 12.28
N TYR A 128 -2.68 -6.64 11.32
CA TYR A 128 -3.76 -6.95 10.40
C TYR A 128 -4.08 -8.44 10.44
N THR A 129 -5.34 -8.76 10.18
CA THR A 129 -5.80 -10.14 9.95
C THR A 129 -6.60 -10.18 8.66
N LEU A 130 -6.64 -11.34 8.01
CA LEU A 130 -7.60 -11.61 6.95
C LEU A 130 -8.94 -12.01 7.57
N ASN A 131 -10.03 -11.49 7.03
CA ASN A 131 -11.37 -11.98 7.32
C ASN A 131 -11.82 -13.03 6.27
N ASP A 132 -13.02 -13.57 6.44
CA ASP A 132 -13.59 -14.61 5.55
C ASP A 132 -13.73 -14.17 4.08
N ALA A 133 -13.74 -12.85 3.83
CA ALA A 133 -13.78 -12.27 2.48
C ALA A 133 -12.38 -12.05 1.88
N PHE A 134 -11.32 -12.53 2.54
CA PHE A 134 -9.92 -12.31 2.17
C PHE A 134 -9.52 -10.83 2.12
N THR A 135 -10.10 -10.01 3.00
CA THR A 135 -9.80 -8.58 3.11
C THR A 135 -9.01 -8.32 4.38
N LEU A 136 -8.03 -7.43 4.31
CA LEU A 136 -7.23 -7.06 5.48
C LEU A 136 -8.02 -6.18 6.44
N GLN A 137 -8.05 -6.59 7.69
CA GLN A 137 -8.69 -5.87 8.78
C GLN A 137 -7.65 -5.46 9.81
N PHE A 138 -7.53 -4.15 10.04
CA PHE A 138 -6.72 -3.61 11.12
C PHE A 138 -7.31 -4.02 12.48
N THR A 139 -6.50 -4.61 13.35
CA THR A 139 -6.97 -5.30 14.56
C THR A 139 -6.93 -4.43 15.81
N ARG A 140 -6.25 -3.29 15.78
CA ARG A 140 -6.05 -2.42 16.95
C ARG A 140 -7.20 -1.44 17.17
N ASN A 141 -7.43 -1.14 18.46
CA ASN A 141 -8.30 -0.05 18.92
C ASN A 141 -7.55 1.28 19.11
N ARG A 142 -6.33 1.39 18.55
CA ARG A 142 -5.47 2.58 18.58
C ARG A 142 -4.86 2.80 17.19
N PRO A 143 -4.31 3.97 16.87
CA PRO A 143 -3.74 4.25 15.55
C PRO A 143 -2.68 3.23 15.11
N ALA A 144 -2.47 3.11 13.79
CA ALA A 144 -1.37 2.32 13.25
C ALA A 144 -0.02 2.93 13.69
N PRO A 145 0.99 2.11 14.01
CA PRO A 145 2.30 2.63 14.39
C PRO A 145 2.99 3.27 13.18
N ILE A 146 3.92 4.19 13.45
CA ILE A 146 4.83 4.70 12.43
C ILE A 146 5.98 3.70 12.28
N VAL A 147 6.24 3.23 11.06
CA VAL A 147 7.32 2.27 10.77
C VAL A 147 8.27 2.90 9.77
N GLU A 148 9.57 2.89 10.10
CA GLU A 148 10.64 3.37 9.23
C GLU A 148 11.74 2.33 9.13
N LEU A 149 11.85 1.67 7.98
CA LEU A 149 12.90 0.70 7.70
C LEU A 149 14.00 1.31 6.82
N GLY A 150 15.24 1.12 7.24
CA GLY A 150 16.42 1.65 6.55
C GLY A 150 16.70 0.98 5.20
N SER A 151 17.82 1.38 4.60
CA SER A 151 18.26 0.92 3.26
C SER A 151 18.41 -0.60 3.13
N SER A 152 18.77 -1.28 4.23
CA SER A 152 18.94 -2.74 4.27
C SER A 152 17.67 -3.53 3.98
N PHE A 153 16.49 -2.90 4.01
CA PHE A 153 15.20 -3.57 3.84
C PHE A 153 14.54 -3.28 2.48
N GLN A 154 15.08 -2.35 1.68
CA GLN A 154 14.35 -1.76 0.55
C GLN A 154 14.05 -2.73 -0.61
N ARG A 155 14.74 -3.88 -0.68
CA ARG A 155 14.42 -4.95 -1.62
C ARG A 155 13.57 -6.01 -0.91
N VAL A 156 12.55 -6.52 -1.59
CA VAL A 156 11.63 -7.52 -1.01
C VAL A 156 12.35 -8.79 -0.51
N ASP A 157 13.34 -9.27 -1.26
CA ASP A 157 14.14 -10.45 -0.84
C ASP A 157 14.94 -10.15 0.44
N ASP A 158 15.51 -8.95 0.53
CA ASP A 158 16.28 -8.48 1.69
C ASP A 158 15.39 -8.30 2.91
N PHE A 159 14.18 -7.79 2.71
CA PHE A 159 13.16 -7.66 3.74
C PHE A 159 12.82 -9.03 4.33
N HIS A 160 12.42 -10.00 3.50
CA HIS A 160 12.05 -11.33 4.00
C HIS A 160 13.23 -12.06 4.65
N ALA A 161 14.46 -11.88 4.17
CA ALA A 161 15.64 -12.49 4.77
C ALA A 161 15.95 -11.97 6.20
N ARG A 162 15.36 -10.83 6.60
CA ARG A 162 15.60 -10.16 7.89
C ARG A 162 14.50 -10.43 8.91
N PHE A 163 13.46 -11.19 8.58
CA PHE A 163 12.40 -11.57 9.51
C PHE A 163 12.18 -13.08 9.45
N ASP A 164 12.59 -13.79 10.50
CA ASP A 164 12.26 -15.22 10.67
C ASP A 164 10.77 -15.41 11.02
N ASP A 165 10.21 -14.41 11.67
CA ASP A 165 8.78 -14.17 11.85
C ASP A 165 8.57 -12.65 12.00
N TYR A 166 7.34 -12.18 11.82
CA TYR A 166 7.04 -10.77 12.03
C TYR A 166 6.85 -10.49 13.52
N PRO A 167 7.42 -9.39 14.05
CA PRO A 167 7.30 -9.07 15.46
C PRO A 167 5.84 -8.78 15.85
N ASP A 168 5.51 -9.03 17.12
CA ASP A 168 4.29 -8.51 17.72
C ASP A 168 4.40 -6.99 17.85
N MET A 169 3.48 -6.27 17.22
CA MET A 169 3.44 -4.80 17.22
C MET A 169 2.13 -4.25 17.79
N GLN A 170 1.35 -5.04 18.54
CA GLN A 170 0.06 -4.60 19.10
C GLN A 170 0.17 -3.39 20.02
N ASP A 171 1.28 -3.27 20.75
CA ASP A 171 1.55 -2.20 21.71
C ASP A 171 2.51 -1.12 21.16
N LEU A 172 2.92 -1.21 19.89
CA LEU A 172 3.89 -0.32 19.25
C LEU A 172 3.29 1.06 18.90
N ASP A 173 4.04 2.13 19.15
CA ASP A 173 3.75 3.49 18.70
C ASP A 173 4.60 3.88 17.49
N SER A 174 5.91 3.67 17.59
CA SER A 174 6.84 3.90 16.48
C SER A 174 7.96 2.86 16.46
N LEU A 175 8.39 2.50 15.25
CA LEU A 175 9.55 1.65 15.00
C LEU A 175 10.47 2.32 13.98
N LYS A 176 11.73 2.47 14.35
CA LYS A 176 12.80 2.88 13.45
C LYS A 176 13.91 1.85 13.44
N VAL A 177 14.28 1.33 12.26
CA VAL A 177 15.37 0.36 12.10
C VAL A 177 16.38 0.86 11.08
N GLU A 178 17.60 1.12 11.51
CA GLU A 178 18.73 1.51 10.64
C GLU A 178 19.85 0.47 10.72
N GLY A 179 20.52 0.23 9.59
CA GLY A 179 21.60 -0.77 9.47
C GLY A 179 21.09 -2.18 9.18
N ASP A 180 21.99 -3.17 9.21
CA ASP A 180 21.68 -4.56 8.87
C ASP A 180 21.22 -5.32 10.13
N VAL A 181 19.91 -5.47 10.32
CA VAL A 181 19.32 -6.10 11.50
C VAL A 181 18.38 -7.22 11.05
N ARG A 182 18.47 -8.37 11.70
CA ARG A 182 17.56 -9.51 11.53
C ARG A 182 16.80 -9.77 12.82
N PHE A 183 15.51 -10.05 12.69
CA PHE A 183 14.60 -10.40 13.77
C PHE A 183 14.37 -11.90 13.77
N GLU A 184 14.66 -12.54 14.90
CA GLU A 184 14.25 -13.92 15.13
C GLU A 184 12.77 -13.99 15.54
N ARG A 185 12.28 -15.20 15.82
CA ARG A 185 10.87 -15.47 16.12
C ARG A 185 10.45 -14.88 17.47
N ASP A 186 9.15 -14.65 17.65
CA ASP A 186 8.54 -14.27 18.93
C ASP A 186 9.04 -12.93 19.53
N VAL A 187 9.60 -12.04 18.71
CA VAL A 187 9.99 -10.69 19.13
C VAL A 187 8.75 -9.83 19.36
N VAL A 188 8.74 -9.05 20.44
CA VAL A 188 7.65 -8.13 20.80
C VAL A 188 8.18 -6.70 20.88
N LEU A 189 7.51 -5.78 20.21
CA LEU A 189 7.88 -4.36 20.17
C LEU A 189 6.75 -3.50 20.75
N LYS A 190 7.08 -2.61 21.69
CA LYS A 190 6.12 -1.77 22.42
C LYS A 190 6.59 -0.32 22.56
N GLY A 191 5.63 0.62 22.52
CA GLY A 191 5.93 2.05 22.63
C GLY A 191 6.80 2.55 21.48
N ASP A 192 7.79 3.38 21.78
CA ASP A 192 8.72 3.91 20.78
C ASP A 192 10.03 3.10 20.75
N VAL A 193 10.27 2.35 19.68
CA VAL A 193 11.45 1.48 19.53
C VAL A 193 12.36 1.98 18.42
N THR A 194 13.64 2.17 18.73
CA THR A 194 14.67 2.52 17.74
C THR A 194 15.82 1.53 17.79
N ILE A 195 16.17 0.95 16.64
CA ILE A 195 17.27 -0.02 16.51
C ILE A 195 18.23 0.50 15.45
N VAL A 196 19.49 0.73 15.82
CA VAL A 196 20.52 1.25 14.93
C VAL A 196 21.74 0.35 14.96
N ASN A 197 22.02 -0.31 13.84
CA ASN A 197 23.26 -1.05 13.65
C ASN A 197 24.26 -0.22 12.83
N LYS A 198 25.31 0.30 13.49
CA LYS A 198 26.41 1.02 12.84
C LYS A 198 27.57 0.11 12.44
N THR A 199 27.53 -1.16 12.84
CA THR A 199 28.58 -2.13 12.56
C THR A 199 28.51 -2.62 11.11
N THR A 200 29.59 -3.25 10.63
CA THR A 200 29.62 -3.88 9.31
C THR A 200 29.00 -5.29 9.27
N LYS A 201 28.65 -5.84 10.44
CA LYS A 201 28.08 -7.18 10.57
C LYS A 201 26.57 -7.07 10.78
N GLN A 202 25.83 -8.05 10.27
CA GLN A 202 24.41 -8.18 10.62
C GLN A 202 24.27 -8.41 12.13
N GLN A 203 23.35 -7.68 12.74
CA GLN A 203 22.98 -7.85 14.15
C GLN A 203 21.64 -8.55 14.25
N VAL A 204 21.42 -9.25 15.36
CA VAL A 204 20.24 -10.08 15.56
C VAL A 204 19.50 -9.60 16.79
N ILE A 205 18.19 -9.40 16.65
CA ILE A 205 17.25 -9.33 17.77
C ILE A 205 16.83 -10.76 18.08
N SER A 206 17.31 -11.29 19.21
CA SER A 206 17.15 -12.69 19.56
C SER A 206 15.70 -13.09 19.80
N ALA A 207 15.40 -14.37 19.61
CA ALA A 207 14.06 -14.89 19.77
C ALA A 207 13.46 -14.60 21.15
N GLY A 208 12.19 -14.22 21.20
CA GLY A 208 11.48 -13.90 22.44
C GLY A 208 11.85 -12.54 23.08
N SER A 209 12.69 -11.72 22.44
CA SER A 209 13.06 -10.40 22.96
C SER A 209 11.84 -9.49 23.03
N VAL A 210 11.73 -8.72 24.13
CA VAL A 210 10.72 -7.68 24.30
C VAL A 210 11.44 -6.35 24.38
N LEU A 211 11.18 -5.45 23.41
CA LEU A 211 11.71 -4.09 23.39
C LEU A 211 10.56 -3.13 23.69
N ASP A 212 10.65 -2.39 24.79
CA ASP A 212 9.59 -1.50 25.27
C ASP A 212 10.13 -0.10 25.58
N ASN A 213 9.83 0.87 24.71
CA ASN A 213 10.36 2.24 24.79
C ASN A 213 11.90 2.28 24.82
N GLU A 214 12.53 1.44 24.00
CA GLU A 214 13.98 1.23 24.00
C GLU A 214 14.68 1.76 22.73
N GLN A 215 15.91 2.24 22.94
CA GLN A 215 16.86 2.52 21.87
C GLN A 215 18.04 1.54 21.94
N VAL A 216 18.15 0.66 20.95
CA VAL A 216 19.23 -0.32 20.81
C VAL A 216 20.22 0.20 19.77
N VAL A 217 21.49 0.37 20.15
CA VAL A 217 22.56 0.81 19.24
C VAL A 217 23.71 -0.19 19.26
N TYR A 218 24.06 -0.72 18.10
CA TYR A 218 25.25 -1.54 17.90
C TYR A 218 26.36 -0.69 17.27
N GLU A 219 27.51 -0.63 17.93
CA GLU A 219 28.68 0.17 17.54
C GLU A 219 29.89 -0.69 17.14
#